data_AF-A0A2D7S4Q2-F1
#
_entry.id   AF-A0A2D7S4Q2-F1
#
_cell.length_a   1.000
_cell.length_b   1.000
_cell.length_c   1.000
_cell.angle_alpha   90.00
_cell.angle_beta   90.00
_cell.angle_gamma   90.00
#
_symmetry.space_group_name_H-M   'P 1'
#
loop_
_entity.id
_entity.type
_entity.pdbx_description
1 polymer ?
#
loop_
_entity_poly.entity_id
_entity_poly.type
_entity_poly.pdbx_seq_one_letter_code
_entity_poly.pdbx_strand_id
1 'polypeptide(L)'
;MTLIFIFITLVIDFIAVDLERFRRFNWFISLYRLLNNNYFNNKFWDSSYGLLALLSIPIAIFSLVLFLLSFFPPILEAIFILSILVYCIAPKRIFNQFNNYIISIEKDDVDTTIDAELLINKDISDNLDTTDVAIMKSVFVETHKQILGAIFWYLVLGITGVFMYRLVEKLHDEIKNDSTSLSESTSILLSIIEWPSTRVFAIGLALAGNLVSATMALKKSDIFSLDANYSLLTSIGIGALQYSSDFDVPEREKAYWLNQFKLLIIRTLIILIIFIAIMILSGVN
;
A
#
# COMPACT_ATOMS: atom_id res chain seq x y z
N MET A 1 -6.92 15.88 15.66
CA MET A 1 -6.06 14.85 16.29
C MET A 1 -5.53 13.84 15.28
N THR A 2 -6.38 13.31 14.38
CA THR A 2 -6.00 12.34 13.34
C THR A 2 -4.83 12.79 12.43
N LEU A 3 -4.88 14.00 11.87
CA LEU A 3 -3.80 14.51 11.01
C LEU A 3 -2.45 14.63 11.73
N ILE A 4 -2.47 15.01 13.02
CA ILE A 4 -1.26 15.09 13.84
C ILE A 4 -0.65 13.69 13.99
N PHE A 5 -1.46 12.66 14.23
CA PHE A 5 -0.95 11.28 14.32
C PHE A 5 -0.39 10.78 12.99
N ILE A 6 -1.06 11.03 11.85
CA ILE A 6 -0.52 10.69 10.53
C ILE A 6 0.84 11.36 10.34
N PHE A 7 0.92 12.67 10.60
CA PHE A 7 2.16 13.43 10.43
C PHE A 7 3.28 12.92 11.33
N ILE A 8 3.00 12.70 12.62
CA ILE A 8 3.98 12.15 13.57
C ILE A 8 4.42 10.75 13.13
N THR A 9 3.51 9.87 12.71
CA THR A 9 3.87 8.53 12.22
C THR A 9 4.79 8.60 11.00
N LEU A 10 4.48 9.47 10.03
CA LEU A 10 5.33 9.63 8.85
C LEU A 10 6.72 10.16 9.21
N VAL A 11 6.79 11.13 10.13
CA VAL A 11 8.07 11.67 10.62
C VAL A 11 8.86 10.59 11.38
N ILE A 12 8.21 9.84 12.27
CA ILE A 12 8.84 8.76 13.03
C ILE A 12 9.36 7.67 12.10
N ASP A 13 8.58 7.22 11.11
CA ASP A 13 9.05 6.18 10.18
C ASP A 13 10.23 6.66 9.35
N PHE A 14 10.23 7.94 8.94
CA PHE A 14 11.34 8.52 8.19
C PHE A 14 12.63 8.57 9.02
N ILE A 15 12.53 8.89 10.32
CA ILE A 15 13.68 9.01 11.24
C ILE A 15 14.13 7.63 11.76
N ALA A 16 13.22 6.74 12.12
CA ALA A 16 13.56 5.45 12.70
C ALA A 16 14.23 4.56 11.65
N VAL A 17 15.46 4.13 11.93
CA VAL A 17 16.32 3.47 10.92
C VAL A 17 16.00 1.97 10.76
N ASP A 18 15.37 1.30 11.73
CA ASP A 18 15.24 -0.18 11.71
C ASP A 18 13.94 -0.73 12.33
N LEU A 19 12.77 -0.26 11.90
CA LEU A 19 11.50 -0.83 12.38
C LEU A 19 11.05 -2.09 11.62
N GLU A 20 11.75 -2.47 10.55
CA GLU A 20 11.38 -3.61 9.70
C GLU A 20 11.34 -4.94 10.45
N ARG A 21 12.21 -5.13 11.45
CA ARG A 21 12.25 -6.37 12.24
C ARG A 21 11.00 -6.56 13.09
N PHE A 22 10.39 -5.46 13.55
CA PHE A 22 9.18 -5.51 14.38
C PHE A 22 7.92 -5.70 13.53
N ARG A 23 7.88 -5.21 12.29
CA ARG A 23 6.69 -5.28 11.39
C ARG A 23 6.37 -6.65 10.80
N ARG A 24 7.00 -7.72 11.29
CA ARG A 24 6.71 -9.08 10.83
C ARG A 24 5.41 -9.55 11.49
N PHE A 25 4.30 -9.57 10.74
CA PHE A 25 2.99 -10.09 11.16
C PHE A 25 2.98 -11.62 11.39
N ASN A 26 4.12 -12.19 11.79
CA ASN A 26 4.33 -13.61 12.01
C ASN A 26 3.39 -14.19 13.06
N TRP A 27 2.93 -13.37 14.02
CA TRP A 27 1.93 -13.79 15.01
C TRP A 27 0.59 -14.11 14.34
N PHE A 28 0.16 -13.30 13.37
CA PHE A 28 -1.09 -13.48 12.66
C PHE A 28 -1.00 -14.61 11.64
N ILE A 29 0.13 -14.71 10.93
CA ILE A 29 0.38 -15.84 10.03
C ILE A 29 0.49 -17.15 10.83
N SER A 30 1.13 -17.14 12.00
CA SER A 30 1.14 -18.30 12.90
C SER A 30 -0.26 -18.66 13.39
N LEU A 31 -1.09 -17.67 13.72
CA LEU A 31 -2.49 -17.88 14.08
C LEU A 31 -3.24 -18.54 12.93
N TYR A 32 -3.14 -18.00 11.71
CA TYR A 32 -3.69 -18.63 10.51
C TYR A 32 -3.21 -20.07 10.37
N ARG A 33 -1.90 -20.34 10.41
CA ARG A 33 -1.34 -21.69 10.28
C ARG A 33 -1.81 -22.65 11.38
N LEU A 34 -1.96 -22.19 12.63
CA LEU A 34 -2.47 -22.99 13.73
C LEU A 34 -3.94 -23.36 13.55
N LEU A 35 -4.77 -22.38 13.18
CA LEU A 35 -6.18 -22.62 12.87
C LEU A 35 -6.32 -23.52 11.65
N ASN A 36 -5.51 -23.29 10.62
CA ASN A 36 -5.46 -24.09 9.41
C ASN A 36 -5.09 -25.54 9.72
N ASN A 37 -4.00 -25.79 10.45
CA ASN A 37 -3.53 -27.14 10.76
C ASN A 37 -4.50 -27.94 11.66
N ASN A 38 -5.20 -27.26 12.59
CA ASN A 38 -6.13 -27.92 13.50
C ASN A 38 -7.53 -28.13 12.90
N TYR A 39 -7.93 -27.32 11.91
CA TYR A 39 -9.31 -27.29 11.41
C TYR A 39 -9.47 -27.54 9.90
N PHE A 40 -8.39 -27.88 9.18
CA PHE A 40 -8.40 -28.15 7.72
C PHE A 40 -9.42 -29.19 7.27
N ASN A 41 -9.81 -30.11 8.16
CA ASN A 41 -10.75 -31.18 7.82
C ASN A 41 -12.22 -30.73 7.76
N ASN A 42 -12.52 -29.50 8.16
CA ASN A 42 -13.88 -28.96 8.12
C ASN A 42 -14.04 -27.99 6.94
N LYS A 43 -14.91 -28.35 5.99
CA LYS A 43 -15.34 -27.57 4.82
C LYS A 43 -15.77 -26.12 5.13
N PHE A 44 -16.09 -25.82 6.40
CA PHE A 44 -16.40 -24.48 6.89
C PHE A 44 -15.21 -23.50 6.86
N TRP A 45 -13.97 -23.98 7.00
CA TRP A 45 -12.77 -23.14 7.06
C TRP A 45 -12.23 -22.74 5.69
N ASP A 46 -12.56 -23.51 4.65
CA ASP A 46 -12.20 -23.20 3.26
C ASP A 46 -13.14 -22.15 2.63
N SER A 47 -14.25 -21.81 3.29
CA SER A 47 -15.27 -20.88 2.80
C SER A 47 -15.03 -19.43 3.28
N SER A 48 -15.68 -18.44 2.66
CA SER A 48 -15.66 -17.02 3.03
C SER A 48 -16.03 -16.75 4.51
N TYR A 49 -16.75 -17.67 5.15
CA TYR A 49 -17.03 -17.62 6.59
C TYR A 49 -15.77 -17.83 7.46
N GLY A 50 -14.84 -18.69 7.03
CA GLY A 50 -13.56 -18.90 7.70
C GLY A 50 -12.70 -17.63 7.72
N LEU A 51 -12.70 -16.89 6.60
CA LEU A 51 -12.05 -15.58 6.49
C LEU A 51 -12.62 -14.57 7.49
N LEU A 52 -13.96 -14.42 7.52
CA LEU A 52 -14.62 -13.49 8.43
C LEU A 52 -14.37 -13.85 9.89
N ALA A 53 -14.39 -15.14 10.25
CA ALA A 53 -14.06 -15.60 11.59
C ALA A 53 -12.59 -15.30 11.96
N LEU A 54 -11.65 -15.58 11.04
CA LEU A 54 -10.22 -15.34 11.23
C LEU A 54 -9.91 -13.86 11.45
N LEU A 55 -10.55 -12.96 10.71
CA LEU A 55 -10.38 -11.52 10.85
C LEU A 55 -11.11 -10.96 12.08
N SER A 56 -12.27 -11.52 12.42
CA SER A 56 -13.07 -11.07 13.57
C SER A 56 -12.31 -11.23 14.89
N ILE A 57 -11.55 -12.31 15.09
CA ILE A 57 -10.78 -12.55 16.33
C ILE A 57 -9.79 -11.40 16.64
N PRO A 58 -8.81 -11.07 15.78
CA PRO A 58 -7.86 -10.00 16.07
C PRO A 58 -8.52 -8.63 16.12
N ILE A 59 -9.55 -8.37 15.31
CA ILE A 59 -10.28 -7.09 15.33
C ILE A 59 -11.07 -6.94 16.65
N ALA A 60 -11.72 -8.00 17.13
CA ALA A 60 -12.46 -7.97 18.40
C ALA A 60 -11.52 -7.77 19.60
N ILE A 61 -10.38 -8.48 19.63
CA ILE A 61 -9.35 -8.29 20.66
C ILE A 61 -8.84 -6.85 20.63
N PHE A 62 -8.55 -6.33 19.45
CA PHE A 62 -8.07 -4.97 19.27
C PHE A 62 -9.08 -3.92 19.74
N SER A 63 -10.36 -4.08 19.36
CA SER A 63 -11.43 -3.21 19.82
C SER A 63 -11.64 -3.28 21.33
N LEU A 64 -11.50 -4.47 21.93
CA LEU A 64 -11.56 -4.65 23.37
C LEU A 64 -10.41 -3.93 24.08
N VAL A 65 -9.19 -4.02 23.55
CA VAL A 65 -8.03 -3.29 24.09
C VAL A 65 -8.26 -1.79 24.05
N LEU A 66 -8.76 -1.25 22.92
CA LEU A 66 -9.10 0.17 22.82
C LEU A 66 -10.18 0.59 23.83
N PHE A 67 -11.21 -0.24 24.00
CA PHE A 67 -12.25 0.01 24.99
C PHE A 67 -11.68 0.04 26.42
N LEU A 68 -10.80 -0.90 26.78
CA LEU A 68 -10.12 -0.87 28.08
C LEU A 68 -9.22 0.36 28.23
N LEU A 69 -8.54 0.77 27.16
CA LEU A 69 -7.66 1.93 27.18
C LEU A 69 -8.41 3.25 27.36
N SER A 70 -9.68 3.30 26.95
CA SER A 70 -10.56 4.45 27.18
C SER A 70 -10.81 4.75 28.67
N PHE A 71 -10.55 3.81 29.58
CA PHE A 71 -10.63 4.05 31.03
C PHE A 71 -9.34 4.66 31.61
N PHE A 72 -8.25 4.65 30.85
CA PHE A 72 -6.95 5.22 31.22
C PHE A 72 -6.83 6.68 30.73
N PRO A 73 -5.81 7.43 31.17
CA PRO A 73 -5.58 8.78 30.64
C PRO A 73 -5.42 8.78 29.11
N PRO A 74 -5.94 9.81 28.41
CA PRO A 74 -5.95 9.87 26.94
C PRO A 74 -4.55 9.88 26.31
N ILE A 75 -3.51 10.18 27.10
CA ILE A 75 -2.11 10.11 26.66
C ILE A 75 -1.71 8.66 26.31
N LEU A 76 -2.21 7.67 27.05
CA LEU A 76 -1.85 6.27 26.86
C LEU A 76 -2.52 5.72 25.60
N GLU A 77 -3.78 6.11 25.37
CA GLU A 77 -4.50 5.82 24.13
C GLU A 77 -3.78 6.41 22.91
N ALA A 78 -3.34 7.66 22.99
CA ALA A 78 -2.59 8.32 21.93
C ALA A 78 -1.28 7.58 21.59
N ILE A 79 -0.51 7.16 22.60
CA ILE A 79 0.74 6.41 22.40
C ILE A 79 0.46 5.05 21.74
N PHE A 80 -0.62 4.39 22.14
CA PHE A 80 -1.02 3.10 21.57
C PHE A 80 -1.40 3.26 20.09
N ILE A 81 -2.28 4.21 19.76
CA ILE A 81 -2.67 4.53 18.37
C ILE A 81 -1.44 4.83 17.52
N LEU A 82 -0.54 5.68 18.02
CA LEU A 82 0.69 6.03 17.30
C LEU A 82 1.58 4.81 17.04
N SER A 83 1.72 3.93 18.03
CA SER A 83 2.50 2.69 17.92
C SER A 83 1.94 1.78 16.83
N ILE A 84 0.61 1.65 16.75
CA ILE A 84 -0.05 0.82 15.73
C ILE A 84 0.05 1.44 14.35
N LEU A 85 -0.09 2.76 14.23
CA LEU A 85 0.13 3.46 12.96
C LEU A 85 1.55 3.23 12.45
N VAL A 86 2.55 3.39 13.31
CA VAL A 86 3.96 3.11 12.99
C VAL A 86 4.17 1.63 12.64
N TYR A 87 3.42 0.72 13.26
CA TYR A 87 3.47 -0.70 12.91
C TYR A 87 2.88 -0.99 11.52
N CYS A 88 1.78 -0.33 11.16
CA CYS A 88 1.06 -0.60 9.91
C CYS A 88 1.63 0.16 8.70
N ILE A 89 2.08 1.40 8.90
CA ILE A 89 2.59 2.31 7.86
C ILE A 89 4.11 2.14 7.74
N ALA A 90 4.61 1.90 6.52
CA ALA A 90 6.03 1.60 6.28
C ALA A 90 6.67 2.32 5.05
N PRO A 91 6.45 3.63 4.84
CA PRO A 91 6.90 4.36 3.65
C PRO A 91 8.40 4.20 3.36
N LYS A 92 9.25 4.19 4.39
CA LYS A 92 10.70 4.26 4.21
C LYS A 92 11.29 3.09 3.43
N ARG A 93 10.75 1.89 3.56
CA ARG A 93 11.28 0.67 2.89
C ARG A 93 11.29 0.84 1.37
N ILE A 94 10.15 1.21 0.79
CA ILE A 94 9.99 1.35 -0.66
C ILE A 94 10.89 2.46 -1.19
N PHE A 95 10.87 3.63 -0.56
CA PHE A 95 11.66 4.77 -1.04
C PHE A 95 13.15 4.51 -0.91
N ASN A 96 13.60 3.78 0.10
CA ASN A 96 15.02 3.42 0.25
C ASN A 96 15.46 2.43 -0.84
N GLN A 97 14.68 1.36 -1.06
CA GLN A 97 14.95 0.39 -2.13
C GLN A 97 14.96 1.07 -3.51
N PHE A 98 14.00 1.95 -3.77
CA PHE A 98 13.93 2.70 -5.01
C PHE A 98 15.10 3.68 -5.18
N ASN A 99 15.50 4.39 -4.13
CA ASN A 99 16.68 5.29 -4.19
C ASN A 99 17.97 4.51 -4.44
N ASN A 100 18.14 3.35 -3.81
CA ASN A 100 19.30 2.48 -4.05
C ASN A 100 19.38 2.09 -5.53
N TYR A 101 18.24 1.68 -6.12
CA TYR A 101 18.17 1.36 -7.54
C TYR A 101 18.55 2.53 -8.46
N ILE A 102 18.06 3.75 -8.18
CA ILE A 102 18.45 4.95 -8.95
C ILE A 102 19.98 5.17 -8.87
N ILE A 103 20.56 5.04 -7.68
CA ILE A 103 22.00 5.20 -7.47
C ILE A 103 22.79 4.12 -8.22
N SER A 104 22.30 2.88 -8.25
CA SER A 104 22.94 1.77 -8.97
C SER A 104 22.95 2.03 -10.48
N ILE A 105 21.86 2.58 -11.05
CA ILE A 105 21.81 3.01 -12.47
C ILE A 105 22.78 4.16 -12.72
N GLU A 106 22.82 5.19 -11.86
CA GLU A 106 23.71 6.34 -12.06
C GLU A 106 25.20 5.96 -12.04
N LYS A 107 25.54 4.86 -11.36
CA LYS A 107 26.90 4.36 -11.21
C LYS A 107 27.31 3.29 -12.22
N ASP A 108 26.40 2.86 -13.11
CA ASP A 108 26.63 1.75 -14.06
C ASP A 108 27.17 0.50 -13.34
N ASP A 109 26.56 0.17 -12.18
CA ASP A 109 27.03 -0.91 -11.30
C ASP A 109 26.40 -2.26 -11.66
N VAL A 110 27.12 -3.35 -11.39
CA VAL A 110 26.70 -4.73 -11.73
C VAL A 110 25.47 -5.17 -10.92
N ASP A 111 25.25 -4.55 -9.74
CA ASP A 111 24.15 -4.85 -8.82
C ASP A 111 22.77 -4.34 -9.27
N THR A 112 22.71 -3.55 -10.34
CA THR A 112 21.46 -3.00 -10.93
C THR A 112 20.41 -4.05 -11.24
N THR A 113 20.84 -5.24 -11.67
CA THR A 113 19.94 -6.35 -12.00
C THR A 113 19.32 -7.02 -10.77
N ILE A 114 20.09 -7.11 -9.68
CA ILE A 114 19.65 -7.67 -8.40
C ILE A 114 18.68 -6.70 -7.71
N ASP A 115 19.01 -5.41 -7.69
CA ASP A 115 18.15 -4.36 -7.13
C ASP A 115 16.82 -4.24 -7.89
N ALA A 116 16.85 -4.41 -9.22
CA ALA A 116 15.64 -4.44 -10.04
C ALA A 116 14.74 -5.63 -9.69
N GLU A 117 15.30 -6.84 -9.57
CA GLU A 117 14.49 -8.03 -9.25
C GLU A 117 13.83 -7.94 -7.86
N LEU A 118 14.48 -7.28 -6.89
CA LEU A 118 13.91 -7.05 -5.57
C LEU A 118 12.72 -6.09 -5.57
N LEU A 119 12.63 -5.19 -6.56
CA LEU A 119 11.57 -4.20 -6.68
C LEU A 119 10.41 -4.66 -7.57
N ILE A 120 10.67 -5.55 -8.53
CA ILE A 120 9.67 -5.99 -9.50
C ILE A 120 8.70 -6.98 -8.86
N ASN A 121 7.43 -6.58 -8.79
CA ASN A 121 6.34 -7.50 -8.49
C ASN A 121 5.86 -8.17 -9.79
N LYS A 122 6.19 -9.45 -9.94
CA LYS A 122 5.88 -10.27 -11.13
C LYS A 122 4.37 -10.41 -11.39
N ASP A 123 3.51 -10.18 -10.39
CA ASP A 123 2.04 -10.23 -10.56
C ASP A 123 1.48 -8.97 -11.26
N ILE A 124 2.29 -7.89 -11.33
CA ILE A 124 1.87 -6.56 -11.80
C ILE A 124 2.53 -6.20 -13.15
N SER A 125 3.70 -6.78 -13.42
CA SER A 125 4.44 -6.54 -14.66
C SER A 125 3.93 -7.42 -15.80
N ASP A 126 3.70 -6.81 -16.96
CA ASP A 126 3.44 -7.54 -18.19
C ASP A 126 4.76 -7.92 -18.87
N ASN A 127 4.79 -9.03 -19.62
CA ASN A 127 5.98 -9.46 -20.39
C ASN A 127 6.42 -8.45 -21.47
N LEU A 128 5.58 -7.46 -21.77
CA LEU A 128 5.84 -6.39 -22.74
C LEU A 128 6.40 -5.11 -22.09
N ASP A 129 6.40 -5.03 -20.76
CA ASP A 129 6.91 -3.87 -20.05
C ASP A 129 8.43 -3.84 -20.08
N THR A 130 9.02 -2.65 -20.27
CA THR A 130 10.45 -2.46 -19.99
C THR A 130 10.70 -2.56 -18.48
N THR A 131 11.91 -2.94 -18.08
CA THR A 131 12.31 -3.05 -16.67
C THR A 131 11.94 -1.79 -15.86
N ASP A 132 12.15 -0.61 -16.43
CA ASP A 132 11.83 0.67 -15.80
C ASP A 132 10.32 0.83 -15.53
N VAL A 133 9.49 0.46 -16.52
CA VAL A 133 8.03 0.49 -16.40
C VAL A 133 7.57 -0.52 -15.34
N ALA A 134 8.10 -1.73 -15.36
CA ALA A 134 7.79 -2.77 -14.37
C ALA A 134 8.10 -2.31 -12.93
N ILE A 135 9.24 -1.63 -12.73
CA ILE A 135 9.62 -1.06 -11.43
C ILE A 135 8.68 0.07 -11.04
N MET A 136 8.39 1.03 -11.94
CA MET A 136 7.45 2.11 -11.65
C MET A 136 6.05 1.60 -11.29
N LYS A 137 5.55 0.60 -12.03
CA LYS A 137 4.27 -0.09 -11.74
C LYS A 137 4.28 -0.69 -10.34
N SER A 138 5.34 -1.43 -10.00
CA SER A 138 5.49 -2.08 -8.70
C SER A 138 5.56 -1.06 -7.56
N VAL A 139 6.34 0.02 -7.74
CA VAL A 139 6.48 1.08 -6.73
C VAL A 139 5.18 1.86 -6.54
N PHE A 140 4.37 2.09 -7.58
CA PHE A 140 3.04 2.70 -7.41
C PHE A 140 2.13 1.84 -6.53
N VAL A 141 2.07 0.53 -6.78
CA VAL A 141 1.22 -0.39 -6.02
C VAL A 141 1.72 -0.54 -4.59
N GLU A 142 3.02 -0.67 -4.38
CA GLU A 142 3.59 -0.72 -3.03
C GLU A 142 3.37 0.59 -2.27
N THR A 143 3.54 1.75 -2.93
CA THR A 143 3.24 3.06 -2.34
C THR A 143 1.77 3.15 -1.92
N HIS A 144 0.88 2.63 -2.76
CA HIS A 144 -0.53 2.53 -2.44
C HIS A 144 -0.76 1.69 -1.19
N LYS A 145 -0.25 0.45 -1.17
CA LYS A 145 -0.42 -0.49 -0.07
C LYS A 145 0.14 0.02 1.26
N GLN A 146 1.34 0.57 1.25
CA GLN A 146 2.07 0.91 2.49
C GLN A 146 1.71 2.27 3.09
N ILE A 147 1.16 3.18 2.27
CA ILE A 147 0.90 4.57 2.68
C ILE A 147 -0.57 4.93 2.47
N LEU A 148 -1.05 4.91 1.22
CA LEU A 148 -2.35 5.46 0.88
C LEU A 148 -3.51 4.62 1.41
N GLY A 149 -3.43 3.29 1.27
CA GLY A 149 -4.40 2.36 1.83
C GLY A 149 -4.57 2.56 3.32
N ALA A 150 -3.45 2.63 4.06
CA ALA A 150 -3.45 2.87 5.49
C ALA A 150 -4.00 4.26 5.87
N ILE A 151 -3.57 5.33 5.21
CA ILE A 151 -4.06 6.69 5.49
C ILE A 151 -5.57 6.79 5.21
N PHE A 152 -6.04 6.24 4.09
CA PHE A 152 -7.44 6.26 3.71
C PHE A 152 -8.31 5.57 4.77
N TRP A 153 -7.95 4.34 5.15
CA TRP A 153 -8.73 3.59 6.15
C TRP A 153 -8.60 4.15 7.56
N TYR A 154 -7.51 4.86 7.87
CA TYR A 154 -7.41 5.64 9.11
C TYR A 154 -8.42 6.78 9.17
N LEU A 155 -8.69 7.45 8.04
CA LEU A 155 -9.66 8.53 7.98
C LEU A 155 -11.10 8.03 8.06
N VAL A 156 -11.40 6.90 7.41
CA VAL A 156 -12.76 6.36 7.33
C VAL A 156 -13.16 5.62 8.61
N LEU A 157 -12.29 4.73 9.12
CA LEU A 157 -12.61 3.82 10.23
C LEU A 157 -11.67 3.99 11.44
N GLY A 158 -10.81 5.01 11.44
CA GLY A 158 -9.83 5.19 12.50
C GLY A 158 -8.75 4.09 12.51
N ILE A 159 -8.14 3.89 13.68
CA ILE A 159 -7.04 2.93 13.82
C ILE A 159 -7.46 1.48 13.54
N THR A 160 -8.72 1.13 13.81
CA THR A 160 -9.29 -0.20 13.52
C THR A 160 -9.31 -0.47 12.02
N GLY A 161 -9.59 0.54 11.20
CA GLY A 161 -9.54 0.44 9.73
C GLY A 161 -8.15 0.11 9.22
N VAL A 162 -7.14 0.83 9.72
CA VAL A 162 -5.74 0.59 9.35
C VAL A 162 -5.31 -0.83 9.69
N PHE A 163 -5.64 -1.26 10.91
CA PHE A 163 -5.29 -2.59 11.38
C PHE A 163 -5.98 -3.67 10.56
N MET A 164 -7.28 -3.52 10.29
CA MET A 164 -8.04 -4.43 9.42
C MET A 164 -7.44 -4.51 8.02
N TYR A 165 -7.20 -3.36 7.38
CA TYR A 165 -6.61 -3.30 6.04
C TYR A 165 -5.28 -4.06 5.99
N ARG A 166 -4.41 -3.82 6.98
CA ARG A 166 -3.09 -4.44 7.05
C ARG A 166 -3.14 -5.95 7.28
N LEU A 167 -4.12 -6.44 8.05
CA LEU A 167 -4.33 -7.87 8.25
C LEU A 167 -4.77 -8.55 6.94
N VAL A 168 -5.71 -7.95 6.21
CA VAL A 168 -6.19 -8.49 4.92
C VAL A 168 -5.07 -8.52 3.89
N GLU A 169 -4.28 -7.43 3.78
CA GLU A 169 -3.14 -7.35 2.86
C GLU A 169 -2.06 -8.40 3.19
N LYS A 170 -1.70 -8.56 4.47
CA LYS A 170 -0.74 -9.59 4.89
C LYS A 170 -1.26 -11.01 4.73
N LEU A 171 -2.56 -11.23 4.90
CA LEU A 171 -3.18 -12.53 4.64
C LEU A 171 -3.08 -12.87 3.14
N HIS A 172 -3.48 -11.92 2.29
CA HIS A 172 -3.44 -12.08 0.84
C HIS A 172 -2.02 -12.40 0.36
N ASP A 173 -1.00 -11.66 0.81
CA ASP A 173 0.40 -11.91 0.44
C ASP A 173 0.88 -13.34 0.80
N GLU A 174 0.39 -13.90 1.91
CA GLU A 174 0.78 -15.23 2.39
C GLU A 174 0.09 -16.36 1.58
N ILE A 175 -1.20 -16.20 1.25
CA ILE A 175 -2.01 -17.26 0.65
C ILE A 175 -2.27 -17.09 -0.85
N LYS A 176 -1.77 -16.02 -1.48
CA LYS A 176 -2.02 -15.75 -2.92
C LYS A 176 -1.57 -16.89 -3.85
N ASN A 177 -0.59 -17.67 -3.44
CA ASN A 177 -0.09 -18.82 -4.22
C ASN A 177 -0.87 -20.11 -3.94
N ASP A 178 -1.72 -20.11 -2.91
CA ASP A 178 -2.54 -21.27 -2.55
C ASP A 178 -3.81 -21.27 -3.42
N SER A 179 -4.07 -22.36 -4.14
CA SER A 179 -5.28 -22.53 -4.95
C SER A 179 -6.49 -22.96 -4.08
N THR A 180 -6.80 -22.18 -3.05
CA THR A 180 -7.90 -22.42 -2.09
C THR A 180 -9.02 -21.40 -2.27
N SER A 181 -10.27 -21.74 -1.89
CA SER A 181 -11.37 -20.78 -1.95
C SER A 181 -11.23 -19.65 -0.92
N LEU A 182 -10.41 -19.87 0.12
CA LEU A 182 -9.99 -18.83 1.05
C LEU A 182 -9.11 -17.77 0.37
N SER A 183 -8.17 -18.17 -0.49
CA SER A 183 -7.32 -17.25 -1.26
C SER A 183 -8.13 -16.37 -2.20
N GLU A 184 -9.08 -16.95 -2.93
CA GLU A 184 -10.01 -16.22 -3.79
C GLU A 184 -10.86 -15.23 -2.98
N SER A 185 -11.46 -15.68 -1.87
CA SER A 185 -12.25 -14.81 -0.98
C SER A 185 -11.43 -13.65 -0.42
N THR A 186 -10.16 -13.88 -0.07
CA THR A 186 -9.25 -12.85 0.45
C THR A 186 -8.90 -11.84 -0.63
N SER A 187 -8.67 -12.31 -1.86
CA SER A 187 -8.36 -11.46 -3.01
C SER A 187 -9.55 -10.56 -3.37
N ILE A 188 -10.77 -11.10 -3.35
CA ILE A 188 -12.01 -10.32 -3.55
C ILE A 188 -12.16 -9.29 -2.43
N LEU A 189 -11.99 -9.67 -1.16
CA LEU A 189 -12.11 -8.75 -0.03
C LEU A 189 -11.09 -7.61 -0.15
N LEU A 190 -9.83 -7.93 -0.44
CA LEU A 190 -8.79 -6.92 -0.63
C LEU A 190 -9.13 -5.98 -1.79
N SER A 191 -9.61 -6.52 -2.91
CA SER A 191 -10.00 -5.72 -4.08
C SER A 191 -11.14 -4.76 -3.76
N ILE A 192 -12.12 -5.15 -2.94
CA ILE A 192 -13.19 -4.27 -2.45
C ILE A 192 -12.65 -3.17 -1.55
N ILE A 193 -11.77 -3.53 -0.60
CA ILE A 193 -11.20 -2.60 0.37
C ILE A 193 -10.27 -1.57 -0.31
N GLU A 194 -9.53 -2.00 -1.34
CA GLU A 194 -8.60 -1.15 -2.06
C GLU A 194 -9.26 -0.33 -3.16
N TRP A 195 -10.43 -0.72 -3.65
CA TRP A 195 -11.14 -0.02 -4.72
C TRP A 195 -11.26 1.50 -4.48
N PRO A 196 -11.83 1.99 -3.36
CA PRO A 196 -11.99 3.43 -3.17
C PRO A 196 -10.65 4.13 -2.97
N SER A 197 -9.75 3.54 -2.17
CA SER A 197 -8.44 4.13 -1.88
C SER A 197 -7.59 4.26 -3.16
N THR A 198 -7.63 3.25 -4.03
CA THR A 198 -6.89 3.24 -5.29
C THR A 198 -7.34 4.36 -6.21
N ARG A 199 -8.64 4.62 -6.29
CA ARG A 199 -9.18 5.70 -7.12
C ARG A 199 -8.81 7.08 -6.57
N VAL A 200 -8.84 7.26 -5.25
CA VAL A 200 -8.35 8.51 -4.62
C VAL A 200 -6.88 8.75 -4.97
N PHE A 201 -6.05 7.70 -4.90
CA PHE A 201 -4.64 7.83 -5.25
C PHE A 201 -4.42 8.11 -6.74
N ALA A 202 -5.14 7.43 -7.63
CA ALA A 202 -5.07 7.66 -9.07
C ALA A 202 -5.50 9.10 -9.46
N ILE A 203 -6.55 9.64 -8.84
CA ILE A 203 -6.96 11.04 -9.02
C ILE A 203 -5.85 11.97 -8.53
N GLY A 204 -5.25 11.67 -7.38
CA GLY A 204 -4.11 12.43 -6.85
C GLY A 204 -2.92 12.48 -7.83
N LEU A 205 -2.57 11.33 -8.43
CA LEU A 205 -1.50 11.24 -9.44
C LEU A 205 -1.85 12.07 -10.69
N ALA A 206 -3.10 11.99 -11.16
CA ALA A 206 -3.56 12.75 -12.31
C ALA A 206 -3.53 14.28 -12.06
N LEU A 207 -3.81 14.72 -10.83
CA LEU A 207 -3.73 16.13 -10.42
C LEU A 207 -2.29 16.62 -10.24
N ALA A 208 -1.39 15.74 -9.77
CA ALA A 208 0.01 16.09 -9.53
C ALA A 208 0.87 16.07 -10.81
N GLY A 209 0.44 15.34 -11.84
CA GLY A 209 1.13 15.18 -13.12
C GLY A 209 0.35 15.77 -14.30
N ASN A 210 0.45 15.12 -15.46
CA ASN A 210 -0.28 15.52 -16.65
C ASN A 210 -1.71 14.93 -16.67
N LEU A 211 -2.69 15.79 -16.34
CA LEU A 211 -4.11 15.41 -16.31
C LEU A 211 -4.64 14.95 -17.69
N VAL A 212 -4.16 15.52 -18.79
CA VAL A 212 -4.63 15.16 -20.14
C VAL A 212 -4.22 13.73 -20.46
N SER A 213 -2.95 13.39 -20.26
CA SER A 213 -2.45 12.03 -20.50
C SER A 213 -3.07 11.02 -19.50
N ALA A 214 -3.27 11.41 -18.24
CA ALA A 214 -3.94 10.59 -17.24
C ALA A 214 -5.41 10.27 -17.61
N THR A 215 -6.16 11.26 -18.11
CA THR A 215 -7.56 11.04 -18.54
C THR A 215 -7.67 10.17 -19.80
N MET A 216 -6.69 10.23 -20.71
CA MET A 216 -6.60 9.31 -21.84
C MET A 216 -6.35 7.87 -21.36
N ALA A 217 -5.47 7.67 -20.40
CA ALA A 217 -5.23 6.36 -19.79
C ALA A 217 -6.49 5.82 -19.08
N LEU A 218 -7.24 6.68 -18.38
CA LEU A 218 -8.50 6.33 -17.73
C LEU A 218 -9.55 5.80 -18.71
N LYS A 219 -9.66 6.38 -19.91
CA LYS A 219 -10.61 5.91 -20.95
C LYS A 219 -10.30 4.50 -21.45
N LYS A 220 -9.05 4.06 -21.34
CA LYS A 220 -8.61 2.73 -21.77
C LYS A 220 -8.85 1.66 -20.70
N SER A 221 -8.92 2.05 -19.43
CA SER A 221 -9.11 1.16 -18.29
C SER A 221 -10.57 1.08 -17.85
N ASP A 222 -11.05 -0.11 -17.48
CA ASP A 222 -12.37 -0.27 -16.89
C ASP A 222 -12.43 0.36 -15.49
N ILE A 223 -13.13 1.49 -15.39
CA ILE A 223 -13.18 2.31 -14.18
C ILE A 223 -13.87 1.56 -13.02
N PHE A 224 -14.80 0.67 -13.33
CA PHE A 224 -15.65 -0.02 -12.36
C PHE A 224 -15.23 -1.45 -12.01
N SER A 225 -14.25 -2.03 -12.71
CA SER A 225 -13.78 -3.38 -12.39
C SER A 225 -12.99 -3.39 -11.08
N LEU A 226 -13.35 -4.34 -10.20
CA LEU A 226 -12.67 -4.60 -8.93
C LEU A 226 -11.28 -5.23 -9.15
N ASP A 227 -11.18 -6.12 -10.14
CA ASP A 227 -9.94 -6.86 -10.41
C ASP A 227 -8.86 -6.02 -11.09
N ALA A 228 -9.24 -4.87 -11.67
CA ALA A 228 -8.34 -3.98 -12.41
C ALA A 228 -7.83 -2.79 -11.58
N ASN A 229 -7.86 -2.87 -10.24
CA ASN A 229 -7.44 -1.75 -9.39
C ASN A 229 -6.00 -1.31 -9.67
N TYR A 230 -5.05 -2.25 -9.67
CA TYR A 230 -3.64 -1.95 -9.89
C TYR A 230 -3.32 -1.58 -11.34
N SER A 231 -3.96 -2.22 -12.32
CA SER A 231 -3.75 -1.88 -13.73
C SER A 231 -4.27 -0.47 -14.06
N LEU A 232 -5.40 -0.06 -13.49
CA LEU A 232 -5.90 1.31 -13.60
C LEU A 232 -4.94 2.31 -12.93
N LEU A 233 -4.51 2.02 -11.69
CA LEU A 233 -3.60 2.89 -10.96
C LEU A 233 -2.29 3.13 -11.73
N THR A 234 -1.69 2.05 -12.21
CA THR A 234 -0.41 2.11 -12.91
C THR A 234 -0.54 2.76 -14.28
N SER A 235 -1.62 2.49 -15.03
CA SER A 235 -1.89 3.16 -16.31
C SER A 235 -2.04 4.67 -16.14
N ILE A 236 -2.78 5.11 -15.12
CA ILE A 236 -2.96 6.53 -14.81
C ILE A 236 -1.66 7.15 -14.32
N GLY A 237 -0.91 6.45 -13.47
CA GLY A 237 0.38 6.92 -12.96
C GLY A 237 1.42 7.12 -14.06
N ILE A 238 1.56 6.15 -14.98
CA ILE A 238 2.45 6.26 -16.14
C ILE A 238 1.98 7.37 -17.09
N GLY A 239 0.67 7.44 -17.36
CA GLY A 239 0.07 8.51 -18.16
C GLY A 239 0.33 9.89 -17.57
N ALA A 240 0.18 10.05 -16.26
CA ALA A 240 0.45 11.31 -15.55
C ALA A 240 1.93 11.70 -15.59
N LEU A 241 2.84 10.73 -15.61
CA LEU A 241 4.28 10.97 -15.79
C LEU A 241 4.62 11.34 -17.23
N GLN A 242 3.79 10.96 -18.21
CA GLN A 242 4.08 11.05 -19.65
C GLN A 242 5.34 10.27 -20.06
N TYR A 243 5.69 9.26 -19.28
CA TYR A 243 6.84 8.42 -19.58
C TYR A 243 6.56 7.62 -20.86
N SER A 244 7.43 7.80 -21.85
CA SER A 244 7.39 7.05 -23.10
C SER A 244 8.62 6.16 -23.11
N SER A 245 8.41 4.85 -23.09
CA SER A 245 9.49 3.83 -23.13
C SER A 245 10.04 3.62 -24.54
N ASP A 246 9.62 4.44 -25.50
CA ASP A 246 10.16 4.41 -26.85
C ASP A 246 11.58 4.99 -26.75
N PHE A 247 12.54 4.31 -27.38
CA PHE A 247 13.98 4.59 -27.45
C PHE A 247 14.87 3.88 -26.41
N ASP A 248 16.02 3.42 -26.93
CA ASP A 248 17.19 2.94 -26.20
C ASP A 248 17.86 4.15 -25.53
N VAL A 249 17.21 4.63 -24.47
CA VAL A 249 17.52 5.88 -23.79
C VAL A 249 18.77 5.70 -22.91
N PRO A 250 19.76 6.61 -22.97
CA PRO A 250 20.95 6.55 -22.11
C PRO A 250 20.57 6.45 -20.62
N GLU A 251 21.35 5.72 -19.82
CA GLU A 251 21.05 5.47 -18.39
C GLU A 251 20.84 6.75 -17.56
N ARG A 252 21.51 7.86 -17.93
CA ARG A 252 21.30 9.16 -17.28
C ARG A 252 19.88 9.70 -17.46
N GLU A 253 19.27 9.49 -18.62
CA GLU A 253 17.89 9.89 -18.88
C GLU A 253 16.90 8.97 -18.15
N LYS A 254 17.24 7.69 -17.93
CA LYS A 254 16.46 6.78 -17.06
C LYS A 254 16.45 7.27 -15.61
N ALA A 255 17.61 7.59 -15.04
CA ALA A 255 17.72 8.14 -13.69
C ALA A 255 16.91 9.44 -13.54
N TYR A 256 16.93 10.31 -14.56
CA TYR A 256 16.10 11.51 -14.59
C TYR A 256 14.60 11.20 -14.46
N TRP A 257 14.08 10.27 -15.26
CA TRP A 257 12.67 9.88 -15.23
C TRP A 257 12.26 9.21 -13.91
N LEU A 258 13.11 8.36 -13.35
CA LEU A 258 12.88 7.76 -12.02
C LEU A 258 12.82 8.81 -10.92
N ASN A 259 13.64 9.86 -11.01
CA ASN A 259 13.57 10.99 -10.08
C ASN A 259 12.29 11.82 -10.27
N GLN A 260 11.85 12.06 -11.53
CA GLN A 260 10.56 12.72 -11.79
C GLN A 260 9.37 11.89 -11.25
N PHE A 261 9.42 10.58 -11.41
CA PHE A 261 8.46 9.65 -10.83
C PHE A 261 8.40 9.76 -9.30
N LYS A 262 9.55 9.78 -8.62
CA LYS A 262 9.60 9.99 -7.16
C LYS A 262 8.97 11.33 -6.77
N LEU A 263 9.29 12.40 -7.50
CA LEU A 263 8.71 13.73 -7.25
C LEU A 263 7.19 13.74 -7.48
N LEU A 264 6.68 13.01 -8.48
CA LEU A 264 5.25 12.88 -8.73
C LEU A 264 4.53 12.24 -7.52
N ILE A 265 5.08 11.15 -6.98
CA ILE A 265 4.53 10.50 -5.76
C ILE A 265 4.54 11.48 -4.59
N ILE A 266 5.66 12.16 -4.34
CA ILE A 266 5.78 13.12 -3.23
C ILE A 266 4.77 14.26 -3.37
N ARG A 267 4.64 14.85 -4.57
CA ARG A 267 3.65 15.91 -4.84
C ARG A 267 2.23 15.41 -4.59
N THR A 268 1.92 14.20 -5.03
CA THR A 268 0.61 13.56 -4.81
C THR A 268 0.31 13.40 -3.33
N LEU A 269 1.26 12.89 -2.54
CA LEU A 269 1.12 12.76 -1.09
C LEU A 269 0.90 14.13 -0.41
N ILE A 270 1.65 15.16 -0.82
CA ILE A 270 1.47 16.53 -0.28
C ILE A 270 0.07 17.05 -0.59
N ILE A 271 -0.41 16.93 -1.83
CA ILE A 271 -1.75 17.36 -2.24
C ILE A 271 -2.82 16.65 -1.41
N LEU A 272 -2.69 15.34 -1.19
CA LEU A 272 -3.63 14.56 -0.39
C LEU A 272 -3.61 15.00 1.08
N ILE A 273 -2.44 15.22 1.67
CA ILE A 273 -2.33 15.70 3.06
C ILE A 273 -2.98 17.08 3.20
N ILE A 274 -2.79 17.98 2.24
CA ILE A 274 -3.42 19.31 2.22
C ILE A 274 -4.95 19.16 2.12
N PHE A 275 -5.44 18.29 1.23
CA PHE A 275 -6.87 18.04 1.07
C PHE A 275 -7.50 17.49 2.36
N ILE A 276 -6.83 16.53 3.00
CA ILE A 276 -7.23 15.98 4.30
C ILE A 276 -7.26 17.07 5.38
N ALA A 277 -6.24 17.95 5.41
CA ALA A 277 -6.19 19.06 6.35
C ALA A 277 -7.36 20.03 6.17
N ILE A 278 -7.72 20.36 4.92
CA ILE A 278 -8.87 21.21 4.61
C ILE A 278 -10.18 20.54 5.05
N MET A 279 -10.36 19.25 4.75
CA MET A 279 -11.56 18.49 5.12
C MET A 279 -11.78 18.49 6.64
N ILE A 280 -10.71 18.22 7.41
CA ILE A 280 -10.75 18.22 8.88
C ILE A 280 -11.02 19.62 9.42
N LEU A 281 -10.39 20.66 8.85
CA LEU A 281 -10.58 22.05 9.29
C LEU A 281 -11.99 22.56 9.00
N SER A 282 -12.60 22.10 7.91
CA SER A 282 -13.97 22.45 7.51
C SER A 282 -15.05 21.83 8.41
N GLY A 283 -14.68 20.97 9.37
CA GLY A 283 -15.63 20.35 10.30
C GLY A 283 -16.53 19.28 9.66
N VAL A 284 -16.16 18.77 8.48
CA VAL A 284 -16.81 17.61 7.87
C VAL A 284 -16.24 16.36 8.55
N ASN A 285 -16.84 15.99 9.68
CA ASN A 285 -16.64 14.71 10.35
C ASN A 285 -17.85 13.82 10.11
#